data_AF-A0A9D2BPB9-F1
#
_entry.id   AF-A0A9D2BPB9-F1
#
_cell.length_a   1.000
_cell.length_b   1.000
_cell.length_c   1.000
_cell.angle_alpha   90.00
_cell.angle_beta   90.00
_cell.angle_gamma   90.00
#
_symmetry.space_group_name_H-M   'P 1'
#
loop_
_entity.id
_entity.type
_entity.pdbx_description
1 polymer ?
#
loop_
_entity_poly.entity_id
_entity_poly.type
_entity_poly.pdbx_seq_one_letter_code
_entity_poly.pdbx_strand_id
1 'polypeptide(L)'
;MKTKKRLIVIVIIAIIAIAGCYFLTQRSKGAYSQFEHITTKNIFTRNVNNPDNTYYVYFYNNDCQECHQIEDLICDFAKENDVYFINTENKDPDNKISKFDWSAFKTENDIEIGQVDKNNNIQIDYKH
;
A
#
# COMPACT_ATOMS: atom_id res chain seq x y z
N MET A 1 27.59 17.74 45.37
CA MET A 1 28.05 17.36 44.00
C MET A 1 27.30 16.15 43.41
N LYS A 2 26.95 15.12 44.19
CA LYS A 2 26.25 13.89 43.72
C LYS A 2 24.81 14.14 43.21
N THR A 3 24.04 15.01 43.85
CA THR A 3 22.66 15.34 43.44
C THR A 3 22.58 16.18 42.16
N LYS A 4 23.46 17.17 41.98
CA LYS A 4 23.54 17.98 40.75
C LYS A 4 23.91 17.14 39.52
N LYS A 5 24.85 16.19 39.68
CA LYS A 5 25.21 15.25 38.60
C LYS A 5 24.06 14.29 38.25
N ARG A 6 23.29 13.81 39.25
CA ARG A 6 22.08 13.01 39.02
C ARG A 6 20.98 13.79 38.28
N LEU A 7 20.81 15.07 38.60
CA LEU A 7 19.82 15.93 37.95
C LEU A 7 20.14 16.17 36.47
N ILE A 8 21.42 16.38 36.13
CA ILE A 8 21.89 16.53 34.75
C ILE A 8 21.62 15.25 33.93
N VAL A 9 21.91 14.08 34.50
CA VAL A 9 21.67 12.79 33.81
C VAL A 9 20.19 12.57 33.53
N ILE A 10 19.30 12.89 34.48
CA ILE A 10 17.85 12.76 34.28
C ILE A 10 17.36 13.69 33.16
N VAL A 11 17.85 14.93 33.11
CA VAL A 11 17.49 15.89 32.06
C VAL A 11 17.95 15.40 30.69
N ILE A 12 19.16 14.84 30.58
CA ILE A 12 19.67 14.29 29.32
C ILE A 12 18.81 13.11 28.85
N ILE A 13 18.45 12.19 29.74
CA ILE A 13 17.59 11.04 29.41
C ILE A 13 16.20 11.52 28.95
N ALA A 14 15.63 12.51 29.63
CA ALA A 14 14.34 13.09 29.23
C ALA A 14 14.40 13.74 27.84
N ILE A 15 15.48 14.47 27.53
CA ILE A 15 15.68 15.06 26.19
C ILE A 15 15.81 13.97 25.13
N ILE A 16 16.56 12.90 25.40
CA ILE A 16 16.70 11.77 24.47
C ILE A 16 15.35 11.06 24.25
N ALA A 17 14.57 10.86 25.32
CA ALA A 17 13.25 10.24 25.23
C ALA A 17 12.27 11.12 24.41
N ILE A 18 12.27 12.43 24.63
CA ILE A 18 11.43 13.37 23.86
C ILE A 18 11.86 13.41 22.39
N ALA A 19 13.17 13.47 22.12
CA ALA A 19 13.69 13.44 20.75
C ALA A 19 13.37 12.11 20.06
N GLY A 20 13.50 10.97 20.76
CA GLY A 20 13.14 9.65 20.27
C GLY A 20 11.64 9.55 19.93
N CYS A 21 10.76 10.00 20.82
CA CYS A 21 9.33 10.06 20.55
C CYS A 21 9.01 10.96 19.35
N TYR A 22 9.64 12.13 19.23
CA TYR A 22 9.44 13.03 18.10
C TYR A 22 9.88 12.39 16.77
N PHE A 23 11.02 11.70 16.77
CA PHE A 23 11.54 11.00 15.59
C PHE A 23 10.63 9.83 15.15
N LEU A 24 10.12 9.05 16.12
CA LEU A 24 9.15 7.99 15.86
C LEU A 24 7.85 8.54 15.27
N THR A 25 7.35 9.67 15.78
CA THR A 25 6.12 10.28 15.24
C THR A 25 6.29 10.86 13.83
N GLN A 26 7.47 11.37 13.47
CA GLN A 26 7.72 11.87 12.12
C GLN A 26 7.85 10.76 11.07
N ARG A 27 8.39 9.59 11.44
CA ARG A 27 8.50 8.43 10.55
C ARG A 27 7.11 7.99 10.02
N SER A 28 6.13 7.88 10.91
CA SER A 28 4.77 7.39 10.57
C SER A 28 4.00 8.22 9.54
N LYS A 29 4.26 9.54 9.44
CA LYS A 29 3.50 10.42 8.54
C LYS A 29 4.05 10.48 7.12
N GLY A 30 5.22 9.88 6.88
CA GLY A 30 5.93 10.03 5.61
C GLY A 30 6.68 8.80 5.14
N ALA A 31 6.61 7.66 5.84
CA ALA A 31 7.38 6.48 5.48
C ALA A 31 7.14 6.02 4.04
N TYR A 32 5.89 6.07 3.55
CA TYR A 32 5.63 5.65 2.18
C TYR A 32 5.97 6.72 1.13
N SER A 33 6.21 7.98 1.52
CA SER A 33 6.41 9.12 0.60
C SER A 33 7.62 8.98 -0.34
N GLN A 34 8.57 8.13 0.03
CA GLN A 34 9.80 7.85 -0.72
C GLN A 34 9.63 6.82 -1.85
N PHE A 35 8.49 6.13 -1.91
CA PHE A 35 8.20 5.14 -2.95
C PHE A 35 7.29 5.73 -4.04
N GLU A 36 7.19 5.06 -5.18
CA GLU A 36 6.35 5.53 -6.28
C GLU A 36 4.86 5.35 -5.93
N HIS A 37 4.11 6.46 -5.98
CA HIS A 37 2.65 6.43 -5.85
C HIS A 37 1.97 6.43 -7.20
N ILE A 38 0.93 5.61 -7.31
CA ILE A 38 0.07 5.57 -8.48
C ILE A 38 -1.39 5.82 -8.09
N THR A 39 -2.23 6.03 -9.09
CA THR A 39 -3.68 6.03 -8.89
C THR A 39 -4.27 4.65 -9.18
N THR A 40 -5.50 4.40 -8.72
CA THR A 40 -6.16 3.09 -8.95
C THR A 40 -6.38 2.82 -10.45
N LYS A 41 -6.65 3.87 -11.23
CA LYS A 41 -6.75 3.80 -12.69
C LYS A 41 -5.45 3.31 -13.34
N ASN A 42 -4.31 3.73 -12.79
CA ASN A 42 -3.00 3.39 -13.35
C ASN A 42 -2.59 1.94 -13.09
N ILE A 43 -3.22 1.24 -12.14
CA ILE A 43 -3.01 -0.20 -11.95
C ILE A 43 -3.32 -0.93 -13.26
N PHE A 44 -4.52 -0.72 -13.79
CA PHE A 44 -4.99 -1.51 -14.93
C PHE A 44 -4.33 -1.10 -16.24
N THR A 45 -4.00 0.17 -16.42
CA THR A 45 -3.42 0.67 -17.68
C THR A 45 -1.92 0.42 -17.80
N ARG A 46 -1.19 0.25 -16.68
CA ARG A 46 0.27 0.04 -16.71
C ARG A 46 0.66 -1.35 -17.23
N ASN A 47 -0.14 -2.37 -16.92
CA ASN A 47 0.06 -3.72 -17.44
C ASN A 47 -0.26 -3.86 -18.93
N VAL A 48 -1.13 -2.99 -19.49
CA VAL A 48 -1.47 -3.03 -20.92
C VAL A 48 -0.23 -2.82 -21.81
N ASN A 49 0.72 -2.00 -21.37
CA ASN A 49 1.93 -1.70 -22.13
C ASN A 49 3.09 -2.65 -21.87
N ASN A 50 2.98 -3.52 -20.85
CA ASN A 50 4.05 -4.45 -20.49
C ASN A 50 3.46 -5.71 -19.82
N PRO A 51 2.82 -6.60 -20.59
CA PRO A 51 2.00 -7.71 -20.06
C PRO A 51 2.80 -8.75 -19.26
N ASP A 52 4.12 -8.81 -19.45
CA ASP A 52 5.01 -9.73 -18.73
C ASP A 52 5.52 -9.15 -17.39
N ASN A 53 5.20 -7.88 -17.08
CA ASN A 53 5.73 -7.22 -15.90
C ASN A 53 4.82 -7.43 -14.68
N THR A 54 5.18 -8.37 -13.81
CA THR A 54 4.49 -8.58 -12.54
C THR A 54 4.93 -7.54 -11.53
N TYR A 55 3.98 -6.84 -10.90
CA TYR A 55 4.26 -5.86 -9.86
C TYR A 55 3.25 -5.97 -8.72
N TYR A 56 3.58 -5.35 -7.58
CA TYR A 56 2.74 -5.31 -6.40
C TYR A 56 2.13 -3.91 -6.20
N VAL A 57 0.96 -3.88 -5.59
CA VAL A 57 0.30 -2.62 -5.18
C VAL A 57 0.00 -2.70 -3.70
N TYR A 58 0.46 -1.70 -2.95
CA TYR A 58 0.17 -1.57 -1.53
C TYR A 58 -0.79 -0.41 -1.27
N PHE A 59 -1.97 -0.74 -0.75
CA PHE A 59 -2.98 0.23 -0.35
C PHE A 59 -2.81 0.57 1.12
N TYR A 60 -2.74 1.86 1.44
CA TYR A 60 -2.60 2.32 2.81
C TYR A 60 -3.42 3.58 3.08
N ASN A 61 -3.55 3.92 4.35
CA ASN A 61 -4.12 5.16 4.85
C ASN A 61 -3.27 5.58 6.07
N ASN A 62 -3.09 6.89 6.29
CA ASN A 62 -2.21 7.40 7.34
C ASN A 62 -2.81 7.23 8.73
N ASP A 63 -4.13 7.17 8.84
CA ASP A 63 -4.89 6.87 10.06
C ASP A 63 -5.03 5.35 10.33
N CYS A 64 -4.47 4.48 9.48
CA CYS A 64 -4.53 3.01 9.63
C CYS A 64 -3.46 2.49 10.62
N GLN A 65 -3.88 2.10 11.82
CA GLN A 65 -2.97 1.61 12.87
C GLN A 65 -2.26 0.31 12.47
N GLU A 66 -2.95 -0.59 11.79
CA GLU A 66 -2.40 -1.87 11.33
C GLU A 66 -1.33 -1.65 10.24
N CYS A 67 -1.53 -0.64 9.39
CA CYS A 67 -0.58 -0.26 8.36
C CYS A 67 0.74 0.23 8.98
N HIS A 68 0.68 0.93 10.12
CA HIS A 68 1.88 1.35 10.87
C HIS A 68 2.64 0.18 11.49
N GLN A 69 1.95 -0.90 11.87
CA GLN A 69 2.60 -2.07 12.48
C GLN A 69 3.47 -2.85 11.49
N ILE A 70 3.13 -2.80 10.20
CA ILE A 70 3.85 -3.51 9.14
C ILE A 70 4.68 -2.57 8.25
N GLU A 71 4.76 -1.28 8.59
CA GLU A 71 5.41 -0.24 7.78
C GLU A 71 6.83 -0.62 7.39
N ASP A 72 7.66 -0.98 8.37
CA ASP A 72 9.05 -1.35 8.13
C ASP A 72 9.16 -2.59 7.21
N LEU A 73 8.31 -3.59 7.42
CA LEU A 73 8.28 -4.80 6.59
C LEU A 73 7.92 -4.48 5.13
N ILE A 74 6.90 -3.65 4.92
CA ILE A 74 6.47 -3.25 3.58
C ILE A 74 7.54 -2.37 2.91
N CYS A 75 8.16 -1.46 3.66
CA CYS A 75 9.23 -0.61 3.16
C CYS A 75 10.47 -1.44 2.76
N ASP A 76 10.83 -2.45 3.54
CA ASP A 76 11.95 -3.34 3.21
C ASP A 76 11.63 -4.20 1.99
N PHE A 77 10.41 -4.75 1.91
CA PHE A 77 9.96 -5.49 0.73
C PHE A 77 9.98 -4.63 -0.54
N ALA A 78 9.55 -3.37 -0.46
CA ALA A 78 9.52 -2.43 -1.58
C ALA A 78 10.90 -1.93 -2.05
N LYS A 79 11.97 -2.16 -1.28
CA LYS A 79 13.35 -1.88 -1.74
C LYS A 79 13.85 -2.92 -2.73
N GLU A 80 13.31 -4.14 -2.67
CA GLU A 80 13.76 -5.28 -3.46
C GLU A 80 12.75 -5.69 -4.55
N ASN A 81 11.54 -5.13 -4.53
CA ASN A 81 10.44 -5.48 -5.41
C ASN A 81 9.76 -4.23 -5.97
N ASP A 82 9.19 -4.34 -7.17
CA ASP A 82 8.38 -3.28 -7.77
C ASP A 82 7.03 -3.18 -7.05
N VAL A 83 6.97 -2.28 -6.07
CA VAL A 83 5.77 -1.99 -5.27
C VAL A 83 5.33 -0.56 -5.51
N TYR A 84 4.08 -0.40 -5.95
CA TYR A 84 3.45 0.91 -6.09
C TYR A 84 2.49 1.19 -4.93
N PHE A 85 2.53 2.40 -4.42
CA PHE A 85 1.80 2.79 -3.22
C PHE A 85 0.55 3.60 -3.58
N ILE A 86 -0.58 3.27 -2.96
CA ILE A 86 -1.83 4.01 -3.14
C ILE A 86 -2.33 4.47 -1.77
N ASN A 87 -2.27 5.78 -1.55
CA ASN A 87 -2.90 6.39 -0.39
C ASN A 87 -4.41 6.52 -0.63
N THR A 88 -5.18 5.75 0.12
CA THR A 88 -6.65 5.68 0.05
C THR A 88 -7.35 6.90 0.68
N GLU A 89 -6.64 7.73 1.47
CA GLU A 89 -7.15 9.03 1.93
C GLU A 89 -7.07 10.10 0.84
N ASN A 90 -6.23 9.89 -0.18
CA ASN A 90 -6.01 10.89 -1.19
C ASN A 90 -7.32 11.13 -1.94
N LYS A 91 -7.80 12.38 -1.96
CA LYS A 91 -9.10 12.75 -2.53
C LYS A 91 -9.12 12.76 -4.06
N ASP A 92 -8.07 12.21 -4.67
CA ASP A 92 -7.98 12.04 -6.11
C ASP A 92 -9.26 11.30 -6.59
N PRO A 93 -10.01 11.86 -7.54
CA PRO A 93 -11.17 11.19 -8.11
C PRO A 93 -10.84 9.81 -8.68
N ASP A 94 -9.60 9.58 -9.12
CA ASP A 94 -9.09 8.33 -9.65
C ASP A 94 -8.56 7.38 -8.54
N ASN A 95 -8.66 7.74 -7.26
CA ASN A 95 -8.33 6.87 -6.09
C ASN A 95 -9.56 6.35 -5.34
N LYS A 96 -10.74 6.48 -5.93
CA LYS A 96 -11.99 6.04 -5.30
C LYS A 96 -12.19 4.53 -5.44
N ILE A 97 -11.44 3.72 -4.71
CA ILE A 97 -11.64 2.26 -4.65
C ILE A 97 -13.08 1.92 -4.22
N SER A 98 -13.63 2.69 -3.28
CA SER A 98 -15.00 2.51 -2.78
C SER A 98 -16.10 2.92 -3.77
N LYS A 99 -15.76 3.66 -4.84
CA LYS A 99 -16.69 4.03 -5.93
C LYS A 99 -16.24 3.46 -7.27
N PHE A 100 -15.23 2.59 -7.28
CA PHE A 100 -14.78 1.93 -8.49
C PHE A 100 -15.85 0.92 -8.89
N ASP A 101 -16.35 1.04 -10.12
CA ASP A 101 -17.39 0.15 -10.62
C ASP A 101 -16.76 -1.19 -11.03
N TRP A 102 -16.58 -2.04 -10.03
CA TRP A 102 -16.08 -3.41 -10.21
C TRP A 102 -16.96 -4.23 -11.16
N SER A 103 -18.25 -3.90 -11.27
CA SER A 103 -19.16 -4.61 -12.17
C SER A 103 -18.90 -4.24 -13.62
N ALA A 104 -18.79 -2.94 -13.91
CA ALA A 104 -18.46 -2.46 -15.25
C ALA A 104 -17.06 -2.92 -15.68
N PHE A 105 -16.06 -2.81 -14.79
CA PHE A 105 -14.70 -3.25 -15.07
C PHE A 105 -14.64 -4.75 -15.44
N LYS A 106 -15.29 -5.61 -14.66
CA LYS A 106 -15.39 -7.05 -14.97
C LYS A 106 -16.08 -7.29 -16.30
N THR A 107 -17.19 -6.59 -16.57
CA THR A 107 -17.93 -6.75 -17.84
C THR A 107 -17.07 -6.41 -19.06
N GLU A 108 -16.21 -5.40 -18.95
CA GLU A 108 -15.35 -4.94 -20.05
C GLU A 108 -14.07 -5.78 -20.21
N ASN A 109 -13.53 -6.33 -19.12
CA ASN A 109 -12.19 -6.92 -19.09
C ASN A 109 -12.15 -8.43 -18.81
N ASP A 110 -13.20 -9.02 -18.21
CA ASP A 110 -13.24 -10.46 -17.98
C ASP A 110 -13.52 -11.18 -19.29
N ILE A 111 -12.68 -12.17 -19.60
CA ILE A 111 -12.87 -13.06 -20.74
C ILE A 111 -13.57 -14.32 -20.22
N GLU A 112 -14.79 -14.58 -20.70
CA GLU A 112 -15.47 -15.85 -20.45
C GLU A 112 -14.73 -16.98 -21.18
N ILE A 113 -14.11 -17.88 -20.42
CA ILE A 113 -13.32 -19.00 -20.94
C ILE A 113 -14.12 -20.30 -21.00
N GLY A 114 -15.38 -20.31 -20.59
CA GLY A 114 -16.23 -21.51 -20.62
C GLY A 114 -17.49 -21.42 -19.78
N GLN A 115 -18.38 -22.40 -19.97
CA GLN A 115 -19.68 -22.50 -19.32
C GLN A 115 -19.85 -23.85 -18.61
N VAL A 116 -20.62 -23.86 -17.53
CA VAL A 116 -21.02 -25.09 -16.85
C VAL A 116 -22.36 -25.55 -17.42
N ASP A 117 -22.41 -26.78 -17.94
CA ASP A 117 -23.64 -27.36 -18.46
C ASP A 117 -24.60 -27.78 -17.33
N LYS A 118 -25.82 -28.19 -17.70
CA LYS A 118 -26.86 -28.62 -16.75
C LYS A 118 -26.47 -29.86 -15.92
N ASN A 119 -25.39 -30.53 -16.27
CA ASN A 119 -24.87 -31.73 -15.63
C ASN A 119 -23.57 -31.44 -14.83
N ASN A 120 -23.25 -30.16 -14.58
CA ASN A 120 -22.03 -29.69 -13.92
C ASN A 120 -20.72 -29.98 -14.70
N ASN A 121 -20.77 -30.25 -16.00
CA ASN A 121 -19.55 -30.35 -16.80
C ASN A 121 -19.10 -28.97 -17.26
N ILE A 122 -17.78 -28.73 -17.23
CA ILE A 122 -17.17 -27.51 -17.73
C ILE A 122 -16.92 -27.67 -19.23
N GLN A 123 -17.57 -26.84 -20.05
CA GLN A 123 -17.26 -26.67 -21.46
C GLN A 123 -16.39 -25.43 -21.62
N ILE A 124 -15.14 -25.60 -22.06
CA ILE A 124 -14.20 -24.50 -22.26
C ILE A 124 -14.33 -24.00 -23.69
N ASP A 125 -14.68 -22.72 -23.85
CA ASP A 125 -14.79 -22.06 -25.16
C ASP A 125 -13.49 -21.32 -25.47
N TYR A 126 -12.55 -22.01 -26.13
CA TYR A 126 -11.35 -21.36 -26.65
C TYR A 126 -11.72 -20.54 -27.90
N LYS A 127 -11.79 -19.21 -27.76
CA LYS A 127 -11.72 -18.31 -28.91
C LYS A 127 -10.25 -18.17 -29.34
N HIS A 128 -9.92 -18.67 -30.52
CA HIS A 128 -8.65 -18.40 -31.22
C HIS A 128 -8.58 -16.95 -31.70
#